data_AF-A0AA51DAK7-F1
#
_entry.id   AF-A0AA51DAK7-F1
#
_cell.length_a   1.000
_cell.length_b   1.000
_cell.length_c   1.000
_cell.angle_alpha   90.00
_cell.angle_beta   90.00
_cell.angle_gamma   90.00
#
_symmetry.space_group_name_H-M   'P 1'
#
loop_
_entity.id
_entity.type
_entity.pdbx_description
1 polymer ?
#
loop_
_entity_poly.entity_id
_entity_poly.type
_entity_poly.pdbx_seq_one_letter_code
_entity_poly.pdbx_strand_id
1 'polypeptide(L)' 'MIKVFTNLSGTSMSAPMVSGAAALLLNENPNYTHFDIKRKLLNACSRIKASSYEQGAGVLDVERIFS' A
#
# COMPACT_ATOMS: atom_id res chain seq x y z
N MET A 1 -33.09 -0.94 8.48
CA MET A 1 -32.09 -1.72 7.73
C MET A 1 -30.71 -1.19 8.10
N ILE A 2 -29.92 -1.95 8.87
CA ILE A 2 -28.57 -1.53 9.25
C ILE A 2 -27.67 -1.68 8.02
N LYS A 3 -27.09 -0.58 7.56
CA LYS A 3 -26.09 -0.61 6.48
C LYS A 3 -24.75 -0.98 7.10
N VAL A 4 -24.29 -2.21 6.84
CA VAL A 4 -23.04 -2.76 7.38
C VAL A 4 -21.81 -2.29 6.59
N PHE A 5 -22.02 -1.83 5.35
CA PHE A 5 -20.96 -1.34 4.47
C PHE A 5 -21.32 0.02 3.89
N THR A 6 -20.30 0.85 3.69
CA THR A 6 -20.42 2.18 3.08
C THR A 6 -19.22 2.45 2.18
N ASN A 7 -19.46 3.18 1.09
CA ASN A 7 -18.38 3.64 0.21
C ASN A 7 -17.83 4.96 0.76
N LEU A 8 -16.52 5.02 0.93
CA LEU A 8 -15.80 6.20 1.40
C LEU A 8 -14.61 6.44 0.48
N SER A 9 -14.22 7.70 0.33
CA SER A 9 -13.07 8.12 -0.46
C SER A 9 -12.20 9.06 0.35
N GLY A 10 -10.89 9.03 0.10
CA GLY A 10 -9.91 9.87 0.79
C GLY A 10 -8.61 9.13 1.06
N THR A 11 -7.54 9.89 1.32
CA THR A 11 -6.21 9.35 1.66
C THR A 11 -6.21 8.51 2.94
N SER A 12 -7.16 8.77 3.85
CA SER A 12 -7.41 7.94 5.03
C SER A 12 -7.75 6.50 4.69
N MET A 13 -8.31 6.21 3.51
CA MET A 13 -8.56 4.84 3.04
C MET A 13 -7.35 4.22 2.34
N SER A 14 -6.39 5.02 1.87
CA SER A 14 -5.10 4.52 1.38
C SER A 14 -4.21 4.03 2.53
N ALA A 15 -4.27 4.68 3.70
CA ALA A 15 -3.48 4.28 4.87
C ALA A 15 -3.68 2.81 5.31
N PRO A 16 -4.92 2.30 5.52
CA PRO A 16 -5.13 0.90 5.89
C PRO A 16 -4.75 -0.09 4.77
N MET A 17 -4.83 0.31 3.50
CA MET A 17 -4.40 -0.54 2.38
C MET A 17 -2.88 -0.76 2.40
N VAL A 18 -2.11 0.31 2.60
CA VAL A 18 -0.63 0.24 2.66
C VAL A 18 -0.17 -0.47 3.93
N SER A 19 -0.81 -0.23 5.08
CA SER A 19 -0.45 -0.92 6.33
C SER A 19 -0.79 -2.41 6.28
N GLY A 20 -1.87 -2.80 5.60
CA GLY A 20 -2.19 -4.21 5.33
C GLY A 20 -1.12 -4.90 4.48
N ALA A 21 -0.64 -4.27 3.41
CA ALA A 21 0.44 -4.80 2.59
C ALA A 21 1.76 -4.94 3.40
N ALA A 22 2.07 -3.97 4.25
CA ALA A 22 3.22 -4.05 5.16
C ALA A 22 3.09 -5.22 6.16
N ALA A 23 1.88 -5.46 6.68
CA ALA A 23 1.62 -6.58 7.57
C ALA A 23 1.79 -7.94 6.87
N LEU A 24 1.36 -8.06 5.60
CA LEU A 24 1.61 -9.26 4.79
C LEU A 24 3.10 -9.51 4.55
N LEU A 25 3.87 -8.46 4.25
CA LEU A 25 5.32 -8.55 4.12
C LEU A 25 5.99 -9.03 5.42
N LEU A 26 5.57 -8.49 6.56
CA LEU A 26 6.09 -8.92 7.85
C LEU A 26 5.66 -10.35 8.20
N ASN A 27 4.50 -10.79 7.73
CA ASN A 27 4.06 -12.18 7.89
C ASN A 27 4.88 -13.15 7.03
N GLU A 28 5.22 -12.77 5.79
CA GLU A 28 6.10 -13.54 4.90
C GLU A 28 7.50 -13.69 5.50
N ASN A 29 8.07 -12.60 6.02
CA ASN A 29 9.36 -12.63 6.68
C ASN A 29 9.38 -11.71 7.91
N PRO A 30 9.29 -12.28 9.12
CA PRO A 30 9.32 -11.52 10.37
C PRO A 30 10.63 -10.76 10.61
N ASN A 31 11.70 -11.08 9.89
CA ASN A 31 13.00 -10.40 10.01
C ASN A 31 13.14 -9.17 9.12
N TYR A 32 12.14 -8.85 8.29
CA TYR A 32 12.21 -7.62 7.50
C TYR A 32 12.28 -6.39 8.41
N THR A 33 13.26 -5.53 8.14
CA THR A 33 13.32 -4.24 8.81
C THR A 33 12.30 -3.28 8.19
N HIS A 34 11.99 -2.19 8.90
CA HIS A 34 11.14 -1.13 8.35
C HIS A 34 11.70 -0.54 7.05
N PHE A 35 13.03 -0.56 6.85
CA PHE A 35 13.64 -0.14 5.59
C PHE A 35 13.37 -1.13 4.45
N ASP A 36 13.40 -2.44 4.73
CA ASP A 36 13.14 -3.47 3.73
C ASP A 36 11.68 -3.45 3.27
N ILE A 37 10.76 -3.33 4.23
CA ILE A 37 9.32 -3.17 3.95
C ILE A 37 9.09 -1.92 3.10
N LYS A 38 9.64 -0.78 3.52
CA LYS A 38 9.52 0.48 2.76
C LYS A 38 10.04 0.32 1.33
N ARG A 39 11.20 -0.32 1.15
CA ARG A 39 11.82 -0.52 -0.16
C ARG A 39 10.94 -1.39 -1.06
N LYS A 40 10.44 -2.51 -0.54
CA LYS A 40 9.55 -3.42 -1.29
C LYS A 40 8.27 -2.72 -1.72
N LEU A 41 7.63 -1.98 -0.81
CA LEU A 41 6.42 -1.20 -1.13
C LEU A 41 6.68 -0.17 -2.24
N LEU A 42 7.75 0.62 -2.13
CA LEU A 42 8.07 1.63 -3.14
C LEU A 42 8.43 1.04 -4.50
N ASN A 43 9.12 -0.11 -4.51
CA ASN A 43 9.48 -0.82 -5.76
C ASN A 43 8.27 -1.46 -6.46
N ALA A 44 7.22 -1.76 -5.71
CA ALA A 44 5.97 -2.30 -6.21
C ALA A 44 4.97 -1.20 -6.62
N CYS A 45 5.32 0.09 -6.50
CA CYS A 45 4.45 1.16 -6.97
C CYS A 45 4.49 1.35 -8.49
N SER A 46 3.32 1.59 -9.07
CA SER A 46 3.11 1.94 -10.47
C SER A 46 2.74 3.41 -10.60
N ARG A 47 3.46 4.16 -11.45
CA ARG A 47 3.20 5.58 -11.67
C ARG A 47 1.86 5.82 -12.34
N ILE A 48 1.18 6.88 -11.91
CA ILE A 48 -0.08 7.37 -12.46
C ILE A 48 0.10 8.73 -13.13
N LYS A 49 -0.92 9.16 -13.88
CA LYS A 49 -0.99 10.49 -14.51
C LYS A 49 -1.34 11.57 -13.47
N ALA A 50 -0.41 11.86 -12.57
CA ALA A 50 -0.48 12.94 -11.60
C ALA A 50 0.91 13.55 -11.37
N SER A 51 1.03 14.70 -10.71
CA SER A 51 2.35 15.24 -10.39
C SER A 51 3.09 14.34 -9.39
N SER A 52 4.43 14.36 -9.40
CA SER A 52 5.24 13.59 -8.42
C SER A 52 4.93 13.95 -6.97
N TYR A 53 4.49 15.19 -6.73
CA TYR A 53 4.11 15.66 -5.39
C TYR A 53 2.79 15.02 -4.91
N GLU A 54 1.85 14.77 -5.82
CA GLU A 54 0.55 14.17 -5.50
C GLU A 54 0.61 12.64 -5.42
N GLN A 55 1.38 11.99 -6.30
CA GLN A 55 1.41 10.52 -6.37
C GLN A 55 2.55 9.87 -5.57
N GLY A 56 3.60 10.62 -5.23
CA GLY A 56 4.83 10.05 -4.68
C GLY A 56 5.44 8.99 -5.60
N ALA A 57 5.55 7.76 -5.11
CA ALA A 57 6.03 6.61 -5.90
C ALA A 57 4.98 6.05 -6.87
N GLY A 58 3.70 6.43 -6.72
CA GLY A 58 2.58 5.94 -7.50
C GLY A 58 1.64 5.04 -6.68
N VAL A 59 0.78 4.30 -7.38
CA VAL A 59 -0.18 3.37 -6.78
C VAL A 59 0.51 2.06 -6.43
N LEU A 60 0.34 1.61 -5.19
CA LEU A 60 0.87 0.34 -4.73
C LEU A 60 0.21 -0.83 -5.46
N ASP A 61 1.02 -1.68 -6.09
CA ASP A 61 0.60 -2.95 -6.67
C ASP A 61 0.99 -4.08 -5.70
N VAL A 62 0.00 -4.68 -5.05
CA VAL A 62 0.25 -5.71 -4.04
C VAL A 62 0.69 -7.03 -4.68
N GLU A 63 0.23 -7.36 -5.89
CA GLU A 63 0.63 -8.59 -6.58
C GLU A 63 2.13 -8.55 -6.91
N ARG A 64 2.61 -7.38 -7.34
CA ARG A 64 4.02 -7.15 -7.64
C ARG A 64 4.95 -7.21 -6.42
N ILE A 65 4.42 -7.18 -5.21
CA ILE A 65 5.21 -7.38 -3.97
C ILE A 65 5.61 -8.86 -3.81
N PHE A 66 4.72 -9.77 -4.20
CA PHE A 66 4.82 -11.22 -3.94
C PHE A 66 5.06 -12.06 -5.21
N SER A 67 5.14 -11.42 -6.38
CA SER A 67 5.60 -12.04 -7.63
C SER A 67 7.11 -12.15 -7.70
#